data_AF-X1NZS4-F1
#
_entry.id   AF-X1NZS4-F1
#
_cell.length_a   1.000
_cell.length_b   1.000
_cell.length_c   1.000
_cell.angle_alpha   90.00
_cell.angle_beta   90.00
_cell.angle_gamma   90.00
#
_symmetry.space_group_name_H-M   'P 1'
#
loop_
_entity.id
_entity.type
_entity.pdbx_description
1 polymer ?
#
loop_
_entity_poly.entity_id
_entity_poly.type
_entity_poly.pdbx_seq_one_letter_code
_entity_poly.pdbx_strand_id
1 'polypeptide(L)'
;AMNDIPQGYVYPNEVHFEINQNNILEYKLASDFLNFNRVDVVCVQHEYGIFGGKNGIYLLELLRNLRTPVVTTLHTVLEKPTQGQKKVLYELGHISLVMHLMNPMDVFEIS
;
A
#
# COMPACT_ATOMS: atom_id res chain seq x y z
N ALA A 1 7.64 3.01 5.63
CA ALA A 1 8.32 2.21 4.60
C ALA A 1 8.13 0.71 4.89
N MET A 2 8.44 -0.15 3.92
CA MET A 2 8.21 -1.60 4.01
C MET A 2 9.54 -2.36 4.09
N ASN A 3 9.70 -3.18 5.12
CA ASN A 3 10.87 -4.02 5.33
C ASN A 3 10.56 -5.46 4.97
N ASP A 4 11.36 -6.07 4.09
CA ASP A 4 11.29 -7.49 3.74
C ASP A 4 12.30 -8.36 4.51
N ILE A 5 13.31 -7.73 5.11
CA ILE A 5 14.33 -8.34 5.96
C ILE A 5 14.22 -7.85 7.41
N PRO A 6 14.58 -8.67 8.41
CA PRO A 6 14.48 -8.29 9.82
C PRO A 6 15.29 -7.04 10.21
N GLN A 7 16.40 -6.78 9.51
CA GLN A 7 17.30 -5.65 9.78
C GLN A 7 16.75 -4.32 9.24
N GLY A 8 15.76 -4.37 8.35
CA GLY A 8 15.26 -3.21 7.62
C GLY A 8 16.31 -2.54 6.74
N TYR A 9 16.05 -1.29 6.40
CA TYR A 9 16.92 -0.46 5.55
C TYR A 9 17.22 0.89 6.19
N VAL A 10 18.24 1.58 5.68
CA VAL A 10 18.47 2.98 6.03
C VAL A 10 17.51 3.85 5.23
N TYR A 11 16.38 4.20 5.83
CA TYR A 11 15.43 5.12 5.25
C TYR A 11 15.79 6.58 5.54
N PRO A 12 15.37 7.51 4.68
CA PRO A 12 15.57 8.93 4.92
C PRO A 12 14.59 9.43 6.01
N ASN A 13 14.83 10.63 6.54
CA ASN A 13 14.14 11.15 7.73
C ASN A 13 12.63 11.38 7.53
N GLU A 14 12.15 11.39 6.29
CA GLU A 14 10.74 11.47 5.93
C GLU A 14 9.96 10.19 6.26
N VAL A 15 10.66 9.08 6.54
CA VAL A 15 10.03 7.83 6.95
C VAL A 15 9.80 7.82 8.45
N HIS A 16 8.56 8.07 8.86
CA HIS A 16 8.15 8.12 10.27
C HIS A 16 7.65 6.79 10.84
N PHE A 17 7.38 5.80 9.99
CA PHE A 17 6.89 4.49 10.40
C PHE A 17 7.39 3.41 9.43
N GLU A 18 7.83 2.29 9.97
CA GLU A 18 8.29 1.13 9.21
C GLU A 18 7.41 -0.08 9.51
N ILE A 19 7.13 -0.88 8.48
CA ILE A 19 6.32 -2.10 8.59
C ILE A 19 7.17 -3.26 8.10
N ASN A 20 7.45 -4.23 8.96
CA ASN A 20 7.88 -5.55 8.54
C ASN A 20 6.75 -6.21 7.77
N GLN A 21 6.96 -6.45 6.47
CA GLN A 21 5.89 -6.94 5.59
C GLN A 21 5.30 -8.26 6.08
N ASN A 22 6.08 -9.08 6.80
CA ASN A 22 5.68 -10.41 7.27
C ASN A 22 4.96 -10.39 8.62
N ASN A 23 4.83 -9.23 9.27
CA ASN A 23 4.18 -9.08 10.57
C ASN A 23 2.83 -8.36 10.46
N ILE A 24 1.73 -9.11 10.49
CA ILE A 24 0.37 -8.54 10.40
C ILE A 24 0.06 -7.52 11.50
N LEU A 25 0.66 -7.65 12.69
CA LEU A 25 0.41 -6.71 13.78
C LEU A 25 0.96 -5.31 13.47
N GLU A 26 2.02 -5.21 12.68
CA GLU A 26 2.62 -3.92 12.31
C GLU A 26 1.75 -3.15 11.30
N TYR A 27 0.94 -3.84 10.50
CA TYR A 27 -0.08 -3.19 9.66
C TYR A 27 -1.18 -2.52 10.50
N LYS A 28 -1.55 -3.14 11.62
CA LYS A 28 -2.50 -2.56 12.57
C LYS A 28 -1.86 -1.38 13.34
N LEU A 29 -0.61 -1.51 13.78
CA LEU A 29 0.08 -0.40 14.42
C LEU A 29 0.25 0.80 13.47
N ALA A 30 0.47 0.55 12.18
CA ALA A 30 0.51 1.59 11.17
C ALA A 30 -0.83 2.31 11.01
N SER A 31 -1.95 1.58 11.01
CA SER A 31 -3.28 2.22 10.92
C SER A 31 -3.59 3.05 12.18
N ASP A 32 -3.25 2.55 13.37
CA ASP A 32 -3.37 3.30 14.63
C ASP A 32 -2.51 4.59 14.61
N PHE A 33 -1.26 4.49 14.13
CA PHE A 33 -0.36 5.63 13.96
C PHE A 33 -0.95 6.69 13.01
N LEU A 34 -1.43 6.27 11.84
CA LEU A 34 -2.01 7.19 10.84
C LEU A 34 -3.27 7.87 11.38
N ASN A 35 -4.15 7.12 12.04
CA ASN A 35 -5.37 7.65 12.66
C ASN A 35 -5.07 8.66 13.77
N PHE A 36 -4.03 8.43 14.57
CA PHE A 36 -3.63 9.34 15.65
C PHE A 36 -3.07 10.66 15.12
N ASN A 37 -2.29 10.60 14.05
CA ASN A 37 -1.65 11.78 13.45
C ASN A 37 -2.59 12.65 12.59
N ARG A 38 -3.86 12.25 12.42
CA ARG A 38 -4.90 13.03 11.73
C ARG A 38 -4.48 13.49 10.32
N VAL A 39 -3.88 12.59 9.55
CA VAL A 39 -3.59 12.84 8.14
C VAL A 39 -4.89 13.04 7.35
N ASP A 40 -4.87 13.94 6.37
CA ASP A 40 -6.05 14.27 5.54
C ASP A 40 -6.36 13.20 4.49
N VAL A 41 -5.33 12.54 3.97
CA VAL A 41 -5.42 11.47 2.96
C VAL A 41 -4.29 10.47 3.15
N VAL A 42 -4.57 9.19 2.89
CA VAL A 42 -3.55 8.14 2.77
C VAL A 42 -3.42 7.73 1.31
N CYS A 43 -2.24 7.95 0.74
CA CYS A 43 -1.91 7.53 -0.61
C CYS A 43 -1.19 6.18 -0.59
N VAL A 44 -1.82 5.14 -1.13
CA VAL A 44 -1.25 3.79 -1.24
C VAL A 44 -0.60 3.63 -2.60
N GLN A 45 0.71 3.39 -2.61
CA GLN A 45 1.46 2.98 -3.79
C GLN A 45 1.46 1.45 -3.84
N HIS A 46 0.55 0.86 -4.61
CA HIS A 46 0.38 -0.59 -4.65
C HIS A 46 1.30 -1.24 -5.68
N GLU A 47 2.13 -2.15 -5.20
CA GLU A 47 2.98 -3.02 -6.01
C GLU A 47 2.90 -4.47 -5.51
N TYR A 48 2.91 -5.42 -6.44
CA TYR A 48 2.85 -6.84 -6.11
C TYR A 48 4.17 -7.30 -5.47
N GLY A 49 4.07 -8.04 -4.36
CA GLY A 49 5.22 -8.64 -3.68
C GLY A 49 5.80 -7.79 -2.54
N ILE A 50 5.33 -6.55 -2.35
CA ILE A 50 5.77 -5.67 -1.25
C ILE A 50 4.93 -5.86 0.03
N PHE A 51 3.64 -6.15 -0.14
CA PHE A 51 2.76 -6.40 0.99
C PHE A 51 2.76 -7.88 1.32
N GLY A 52 2.88 -8.19 2.60
CA GLY A 52 2.92 -9.57 3.07
C GLY A 52 1.54 -10.21 3.21
N GLY A 53 1.58 -11.45 3.68
CA GLY A 53 0.45 -12.35 3.58
C GLY A 53 0.21 -12.82 2.14
N LYS A 54 -0.61 -13.87 1.98
CA LYS A 54 -0.86 -14.46 0.67
C LYS A 54 -1.50 -13.43 -0.27
N ASN A 55 -0.83 -13.11 -1.38
CA ASN A 55 -1.23 -12.10 -2.38
C ASN A 55 -1.25 -10.64 -1.86
N GLY A 56 -0.53 -10.32 -0.78
CA GLY A 56 -0.53 -8.96 -0.22
C GLY A 56 -1.75 -8.61 0.64
N ILE A 57 -2.47 -9.62 1.13
CA ILE A 57 -3.71 -9.43 1.88
C ILE A 57 -3.55 -8.63 3.17
N TYR A 58 -2.34 -8.54 3.76
CA TYR A 58 -2.11 -7.76 4.97
C TYR A 58 -2.29 -6.26 4.75
N LEU A 59 -2.13 -5.77 3.51
CA LEU A 59 -2.48 -4.38 3.18
C LEU A 59 -3.95 -4.07 3.51
N LEU A 60 -4.87 -5.01 3.28
CA LEU A 60 -6.28 -4.81 3.60
C LEU A 60 -6.52 -4.68 5.11
N GLU A 61 -5.69 -5.30 5.95
CA GLU A 61 -5.77 -5.14 7.41
C GLU A 61 -5.45 -3.69 7.81
N LEU A 62 -4.41 -3.09 7.23
CA LEU A 62 -4.11 -1.67 7.46
C LEU A 62 -5.29 -0.80 6.99
N LEU A 63 -5.71 -0.95 5.73
CA LEU A 63 -6.63 0.00 5.10
C LEU A 63 -8.05 -0.06 5.68
N ARG A 64 -8.54 -1.23 6.09
CA ARG A 64 -9.87 -1.36 6.71
C ARG A 64 -9.96 -0.70 8.10
N ASN A 65 -8.83 -0.50 8.76
CA ASN A 65 -8.76 0.15 10.07
C ASN A 65 -8.52 1.66 9.97
N LEU A 66 -8.33 2.22 8.77
CA LEU A 66 -8.17 3.66 8.59
C LEU A 66 -9.50 4.40 8.69
N ARG A 67 -9.45 5.58 9.30
CA ARG A 67 -10.55 6.56 9.34
C ARG A 67 -10.38 7.67 8.31
N THR A 68 -9.18 7.77 7.74
CA THR A 68 -8.82 8.74 6.71
C THR A 68 -9.14 8.19 5.32
N PRO A 69 -9.58 9.02 4.36
CA PRO A 69 -9.76 8.62 2.96
C PRO A 69 -8.49 8.01 2.34
N VAL A 70 -8.68 6.96 1.54
CA VAL A 70 -7.58 6.25 0.86
C VAL A 70 -7.62 6.53 -0.64
N VAL A 71 -6.48 6.91 -1.21
CA VAL A 71 -6.27 6.97 -2.67
C VAL A 71 -5.24 5.90 -3.02
N THR A 72 -5.57 5.00 -3.93
CA THR A 72 -4.66 3.93 -4.35
C THR A 72 -4.14 4.16 -5.76
N THR A 73 -2.83 4.17 -5.91
CA THR A 73 -2.13 4.12 -7.20
C THR A 73 -1.66 2.69 -7.44
N LEU A 74 -2.10 2.08 -8.52
CA LEU A 74 -1.61 0.77 -8.96
C LEU A 74 -0.41 0.98 -9.88
N HIS A 75 0.77 0.46 -9.51
CA HIS A 75 1.93 0.50 -10.40
C HIS A 75 1.84 -0.52 -11.54
N THR A 76 1.14 -1.62 -11.30
CA THR A 76 0.92 -2.69 -12.28
C THR A 76 -0.47 -3.29 -12.07
N VAL A 77 -1.15 -3.62 -13.16
CA VAL A 77 -2.32 -4.52 -13.15
C VAL A 77 -1.92 -5.76 -13.93
N LEU A 78 -1.99 -6.93 -13.28
CA LEU A 78 -1.63 -8.19 -13.94
C LEU A 78 -2.70 -8.55 -14.97
N GLU A 79 -2.27 -8.96 -16.17
CA GLU A 79 -3.18 -9.45 -17.23
C GLU A 79 -3.91 -10.73 -16.80
N LYS A 80 -3.21 -11.60 -16.05
CA LYS A 80 -3.71 -12.90 -15.58
C LYS A 80 -3.48 -13.03 -14.07
N PRO A 81 -4.23 -12.28 -13.23
CA PRO A 81 -4.08 -12.38 -11.78
C PRO A 81 -4.60 -13.73 -11.29
N THR A 82 -4.00 -14.27 -10.24
CA THR A 82 -4.60 -15.37 -9.49
C THR A 82 -5.95 -14.94 -8.90
N GLN A 83 -6.81 -15.90 -8.54
CA GLN A 83 -8.08 -15.57 -7.88
C GLN A 83 -7.90 -14.79 -6.57
N GLY A 84 -6.80 -15.04 -5.85
CA GLY A 84 -6.46 -14.32 -4.63
C GLY A 84 -6.02 -12.89 -4.92
N GLN A 85 -5.14 -12.67 -5.90
CA GLN A 85 -4.74 -11.32 -6.34
C GLN A 85 -5.94 -10.52 -6.85
N LYS A 86 -6.82 -11.15 -7.62
CA LYS A 86 -8.06 -10.53 -8.12
C LYS A 86 -8.96 -10.10 -6.97
N LYS A 87 -9.17 -10.96 -5.96
CA LYS A 87 -9.92 -10.59 -4.75
C LYS A 87 -9.31 -9.41 -4.01
N VAL A 88 -8.00 -9.43 -3.75
CA VAL A 88 -7.33 -8.32 -3.07
C VAL A 88 -7.51 -7.01 -3.85
N LEU A 89 -7.34 -7.03 -5.17
CA LEU A 89 -7.53 -5.85 -6.01
C LEU A 89 -8.96 -5.30 -5.96
N TYR A 90 -9.99 -6.17 -5.98
CA TYR A 90 -11.38 -5.72 -5.82
C TYR A 90 -11.63 -5.07 -4.46
N GLU A 91 -11.13 -5.68 -3.38
CA GLU A 91 -11.27 -5.14 -2.03
C GLU A 91 -10.56 -3.78 -1.90
N LEU A 92 -9.37 -3.64 -2.48
CA LEU A 92 -8.68 -2.34 -2.56
C LEU A 92 -9.55 -1.29 -3.25
N GLY A 93 -10.23 -1.67 -4.35
CA GLY A 93 -11.16 -0.79 -5.06
C GLY A 93 -12.37 -0.39 -4.22
N HIS A 94 -12.87 -1.27 -3.35
CA HIS A 94 -14.00 -0.97 -2.46
C HIS A 94 -13.61 -0.07 -1.29
N ILE A 95 -12.36 -0.17 -0.81
CA ILE A 95 -11.87 0.64 0.31
C ILE A 95 -11.41 2.03 -0.17
N SER A 96 -10.86 2.12 -1.37
CA SER A 96 -10.31 3.37 -1.90
C SER A 96 -11.41 4.34 -2.28
N LEU A 97 -11.25 5.61 -1.89
CA LEU A 97 -12.07 6.70 -2.42
C LEU A 97 -11.87 6.85 -3.93
N VAL A 98 -10.61 6.75 -4.36
CA VAL A 98 -10.23 6.75 -5.77
C VAL A 98 -9.10 5.76 -6.00
N MET A 99 -9.14 5.04 -7.11
CA MET A 99 -8.08 4.14 -7.56
C MET A 99 -7.67 4.51 -8.99
N HIS A 100 -6.37 4.72 -9.19
CA HIS A 100 -5.81 5.04 -10.50
C HIS A 100 -4.72 4.03 -10.87
N LEU A 101 -4.61 3.75 -12.16
CA LEU A 101 -3.48 3.02 -12.71
C LEU A 101 -2.38 4.02 -13.08
N MET A 102 -1.17 3.79 -12.60
CA MET A 102 0.00 4.53 -13.08
C MET A 102 0.22 4.16 -14.55
N ASN A 103 0.04 5.13 -15.43
CA ASN A 103 0.46 5.00 -16.82
C ASN A 103 1.96 5.33 -16.88
N PRO A 104 2.84 4.48 -17.42
CA PRO A 104 4.28 4.75 -17.48
C PRO A 104 4.68 5.87 -18.48
N MET A 105 3.78 6.77 -18.85
CA MET A 105 4.05 7.83 -19.82
C MET A 105 3.70 9.20 -19.23
N ASP A 106 4.72 9.87 -18.68
CA ASP A 106 4.90 11.33 -18.65
C ASP A 106 6.38 11.64 -18.37
N VAL A 107 7.28 11.10 -19.19
CA VAL A 107 8.53 11.83 -19.50
C VAL A 107 8.19 12.60 -20.77
N PHE A 108 7.69 13.82 -20.61
CA PHE A 108 7.73 14.77 -21.72
C PHE A 108 9.21 14.98 -22.04
N GLU A 109 9.69 14.38 -23.13
CA GLU A 109 10.88 14.87 -23.79
C GLU A 109 10.58 16.33 -24.17
N ILE A 110 11.18 17.25 -23.41
CA ILE A 110 11.29 18.63 -23.82
C ILE A 110 12.25 18.63 -25.01
N SER A 111 11.69 18.52 -26.21
CA SER A 111 12.35 18.92 -27.47
C SER A 111 12.43 20.45 -27.55
#